data_AF-A0A532CES4-F1
#
_entry.id   AF-A0A532CES4-F1
#
_cell.length_a   1.000
_cell.length_b   1.000
_cell.length_c   1.000
_cell.angle_alpha   90.00
_cell.angle_beta   90.00
_cell.angle_gamma   90.00
#
_symmetry.space_group_name_H-M   'P 1'
#
loop_
_entity.id
_entity.type
_entity.pdbx_description
1 polymer ?
#
loop_
_entity_poly.entity_id
_entity_poly.type
_entity_poly.pdbx_seq_one_letter_code
_entity_poly.pdbx_strand_id
1 'polypeptide(L)'
;MLIMLYSHDSYGLGHIRRSLEIAKHLSESIPHASLIMLTGSMQAHAYALPERMEYIKLPALTKDSGGQYCSRLLPHTIDITLKLRQRIILESVRNLRPDILLVDKAPAGIRGELLPALQFLKTKSPSTRIVLGMRDIEDHPDHVQAEWAKSGILPLLKNTYHAIFLYGSRAIYDPVEEYGLSHSIGKKIVSCGYVGRHQPELPRERIREQLQLQTDRLVLVTPGGG
;
A
#
# COMPACT_ATOMS: atom_id res chain seq x y z
N MET A 1 7.59 -8.72 -17.99
CA MET A 1 6.51 -7.83 -17.49
C MET A 1 7.08 -7.01 -16.35
N LEU A 2 6.88 -5.68 -16.34
CA LEU A 2 7.32 -4.80 -15.27
C LEU A 2 6.12 -4.40 -14.39
N ILE A 3 6.18 -4.74 -13.11
CA ILE A 3 5.19 -4.33 -12.10
C ILE A 3 5.82 -3.27 -11.22
N MET A 4 5.22 -2.08 -11.20
CA MET A 4 5.59 -1.01 -10.29
C MET A 4 4.66 -1.02 -9.07
N LEU A 5 5.24 -1.05 -7.87
CA LEU A 5 4.53 -0.88 -6.62
C LEU A 5 4.74 0.56 -6.12
N TYR A 6 3.70 1.21 -5.65
CA TYR A 6 3.80 2.49 -4.95
C TYR A 6 3.34 2.32 -3.52
N SER A 7 4.22 2.66 -2.58
CA SER A 7 3.91 2.73 -1.15
C SER A 7 4.27 4.12 -0.64
N HIS A 8 3.27 4.84 -0.14
CA HIS A 8 3.47 6.21 0.30
C HIS A 8 4.42 6.34 1.50
N ASP A 9 4.45 5.30 2.36
CA ASP A 9 5.27 5.11 3.58
C ASP A 9 5.71 6.41 4.28
N SER A 10 5.12 6.69 5.43
CA SER A 10 5.52 7.82 6.29
C SER A 10 6.19 7.37 7.58
N TYR A 11 5.43 6.74 8.48
CA TYR A 11 5.89 6.43 9.84
C TYR A 11 5.91 4.92 10.15
N GLY A 12 4.88 4.17 9.76
CA GLY A 12 4.72 2.75 10.13
C GLY A 12 5.44 1.77 9.20
N LEU A 13 5.73 0.57 9.70
CA LEU A 13 6.36 -0.52 8.94
C LEU A 13 5.36 -1.41 8.18
N GLY A 14 4.06 -1.25 8.43
CA GLY A 14 3.04 -2.16 7.87
C GLY A 14 2.90 -2.07 6.35
N HIS A 15 3.06 -0.87 5.77
CA HIS A 15 2.95 -0.64 4.33
C HIS A 15 4.11 -1.27 3.54
N ILE A 16 5.36 -0.97 3.94
CA ILE A 16 6.55 -1.58 3.36
C ILE A 16 6.54 -3.11 3.50
N ARG A 17 6.20 -3.66 4.68
CA ARG A 17 6.15 -5.11 4.90
C ARG A 17 5.12 -5.78 3.99
N ARG A 18 3.89 -5.27 3.94
CA ARG A 18 2.85 -5.79 3.04
C ARG A 18 3.26 -5.71 1.58
N SER A 19 3.84 -4.59 1.15
CA SER A 19 4.31 -4.41 -0.23
C SER A 19 5.39 -5.43 -0.59
N LEU A 20 6.31 -5.72 0.33
CA LEU A 20 7.36 -6.74 0.15
C LEU A 20 6.80 -8.16 0.14
N GLU A 21 5.82 -8.50 0.98
CA GLU A 21 5.16 -9.82 0.94
C GLU A 21 4.41 -10.03 -0.38
N ILE A 22 3.69 -9.01 -0.87
CA ILE A 22 3.04 -9.06 -2.18
C ILE A 22 4.10 -9.21 -3.28
N ALA A 23 5.15 -8.40 -3.26
CA ALA A 23 6.23 -8.47 -4.24
C ALA A 23 6.91 -9.84 -4.26
N LYS A 24 7.16 -10.43 -3.09
CA LYS A 24 7.71 -11.79 -2.97
C LYS A 24 6.81 -12.82 -3.64
N HIS A 25 5.52 -12.82 -3.31
CA HIS A 25 4.58 -13.75 -3.92
C HIS A 25 4.47 -13.55 -5.44
N LEU A 26 4.50 -12.30 -5.91
CA LEU A 26 4.50 -12.00 -7.35
C LEU A 26 5.77 -12.49 -8.05
N SER A 27 6.95 -12.30 -7.45
CA SER A 27 8.20 -12.79 -8.03
C SER A 27 8.21 -14.32 -8.12
N GLU A 28 7.75 -15.01 -7.07
CA GLU A 28 7.71 -16.47 -7.01
C GLU A 28 6.68 -17.05 -8.01
N SER A 29 5.52 -16.42 -8.11
CA SER A 29 4.41 -16.92 -8.94
C SER A 29 4.52 -16.54 -10.42
N ILE A 30 5.32 -15.50 -10.74
CA ILE A 30 5.47 -14.99 -12.11
C ILE A 30 6.97 -14.89 -12.43
N PRO A 31 7.59 -15.98 -12.96
CA PRO A 31 9.04 -16.06 -13.14
C PRO A 31 9.65 -14.94 -14.00
N HIS A 32 8.89 -14.37 -14.93
CA HIS A 32 9.34 -13.30 -15.85
C HIS A 32 8.87 -11.89 -15.43
N ALA A 33 8.36 -11.73 -14.21
CA ALA A 33 8.06 -10.43 -13.65
C ALA A 33 9.34 -9.77 -13.09
N SER A 34 9.57 -8.53 -13.50
CA SER A 34 10.48 -7.61 -12.84
C SER A 34 9.65 -6.66 -11.98
N LEU A 35 10.14 -6.35 -10.79
CA LEU A 35 9.42 -5.56 -9.81
C LEU A 35 10.21 -4.29 -9.48
N ILE A 36 9.52 -3.17 -9.33
CA ILE A 36 10.13 -1.94 -8.81
C ILE A 36 9.19 -1.23 -7.85
N MET A 37 9.70 -0.82 -6.70
CA MET A 37 8.89 -0.14 -5.70
C MET A 37 9.30 1.32 -5.50
N LEU A 38 8.34 2.22 -5.53
CA LEU A 38 8.49 3.61 -5.07
C LEU A 38 8.10 3.66 -3.59
N THR A 39 9.04 3.99 -2.69
CA THR A 39 8.76 3.99 -1.24
C THR A 39 9.33 5.17 -0.47
N GLY A 40 8.50 5.75 0.39
CA GLY A 40 8.88 6.72 1.41
C GLY A 40 9.55 6.12 2.66
N SER A 41 9.58 4.79 2.80
CA SER A 41 10.05 4.10 4.02
C SER A 41 11.52 4.34 4.28
N MET A 42 11.88 4.69 5.51
CA MET A 42 13.27 4.80 5.93
C MET A 42 13.91 3.42 6.14
N GLN A 43 13.11 2.37 6.22
CA GLN A 43 13.53 1.01 6.55
C GLN A 43 13.57 0.11 5.31
N ALA A 44 13.35 0.64 4.11
CA ALA A 44 13.37 -0.15 2.87
C ALA A 44 14.66 -0.99 2.74
N HIS A 45 15.82 -0.41 3.12
CA HIS A 45 17.12 -1.07 3.07
C HIS A 45 17.33 -2.13 4.16
N ALA A 46 16.50 -2.15 5.21
CA ALA A 46 16.61 -3.09 6.32
C ALA A 46 15.96 -4.45 6.03
N TYR A 47 15.24 -4.58 4.91
CA TYR A 47 14.58 -5.81 4.51
C TYR A 47 15.30 -6.44 3.32
N ALA A 48 15.31 -7.78 3.28
CA ALA A 48 15.72 -8.50 2.09
C ALA A 48 14.74 -8.21 0.95
N LEU A 49 15.27 -7.84 -0.20
CA LEU A 49 14.44 -7.67 -1.39
C LEU A 49 14.11 -9.03 -2.01
N PRO A 50 12.86 -9.24 -2.45
CA PRO A 50 12.50 -10.33 -3.34
C PRO A 50 13.40 -10.39 -4.58
N GLU A 51 13.45 -11.56 -5.21
CA GLU A 51 14.14 -11.69 -6.48
C GLU A 51 13.57 -10.75 -7.54
N ARG A 52 14.45 -10.22 -8.41
CA ARG A 52 14.09 -9.33 -9.53
C ARG A 52 13.38 -8.05 -9.10
N MET A 53 13.57 -7.63 -7.85
CA MET A 53 13.00 -6.40 -7.30
C MET A 53 14.05 -5.32 -7.07
N GLU A 54 13.76 -4.11 -7.52
CA GLU A 54 14.47 -2.89 -7.13
C GLU A 54 13.53 -1.93 -6.39
N TYR A 55 14.07 -0.87 -5.79
CA TYR A 55 13.26 0.23 -5.28
C TYR A 55 13.89 1.59 -5.54
N ILE A 56 13.02 2.60 -5.69
CA ILE A 56 13.39 4.01 -5.73
C ILE A 56 12.95 4.63 -4.42
N LYS A 57 13.92 5.17 -3.68
CA LYS A 57 13.68 5.87 -2.43
C LYS A 57 13.07 7.24 -2.69
N LEU A 58 11.87 7.47 -2.17
CA LEU A 58 11.26 8.79 -2.11
C LEU A 58 11.76 9.55 -0.86
N PRO A 59 11.98 10.88 -0.93
CA PRO A 59 12.22 11.70 0.25
C PRO A 59 11.20 11.42 1.35
N ALA A 60 11.65 11.15 2.57
CA ALA A 60 10.79 10.68 3.64
C ALA A 60 9.92 11.80 4.24
N LEU A 61 8.68 11.45 4.57
CA LEU A 61 7.74 12.29 5.30
C LEU A 61 7.52 11.69 6.70
N THR A 62 7.22 12.53 7.67
CA THR A 62 6.80 12.11 9.02
C THR A 62 5.56 12.89 9.43
N LYS A 63 5.01 12.60 10.61
CA LYS A 63 4.01 13.46 11.25
C LYS A 63 4.67 14.27 12.36
N ASP A 64 4.26 15.54 12.50
CA ASP A 64 4.61 16.37 13.66
C ASP A 64 3.77 15.98 14.89
N SER A 65 3.98 16.67 16.02
CA SER A 65 3.24 16.44 17.25
C SER A 65 1.73 16.69 17.13
N GLY A 66 1.30 17.47 16.14
CA GLY A 66 -0.11 17.71 15.79
C GLY A 66 -0.67 16.68 14.82
N GLY A 67 0.11 15.66 14.42
CA GLY A 67 -0.32 14.63 13.48
C GLY A 67 -0.32 15.06 12.01
N GLN A 68 0.16 16.28 11.69
CA GLN A 68 0.23 16.76 10.32
C GLN A 68 1.50 16.25 9.64
N TYR A 69 1.40 15.95 8.34
CA TYR A 69 2.57 15.56 7.57
C TYR A 69 3.58 16.71 7.48
N CYS A 70 4.85 16.39 7.71
CA CYS A 70 6.00 17.26 7.52
C CYS A 70 7.18 16.51 6.86
N SER A 71 8.15 17.26 6.35
CA SER A 71 9.43 16.68 5.93
C SER A 71 10.11 16.02 7.13
N ARG A 72 10.69 14.83 6.94
CA ARG A 72 11.33 14.12 8.05
C ARG A 72 12.65 14.76 8.48
N LEU A 73 13.54 15.01 7.51
CA LEU A 73 14.92 15.47 7.77
C LEU A 73 15.35 16.65 6.89
N LEU A 74 14.67 16.89 5.76
CA LEU A 74 15.03 18.01 4.91
C LEU A 74 14.60 19.32 5.59
N PRO A 75 15.43 20.38 5.59
CA PRO A 75 15.14 21.65 6.25
C PRO A 75 14.06 22.47 5.54
N HIS A 76 13.59 22.01 4.39
CA HIS A 76 12.60 22.69 3.56
C HIS A 76 11.17 22.35 3.99
N THR A 77 10.22 23.15 3.50
CA THR A 77 8.79 22.91 3.72
C THR A 77 8.35 21.56 3.12
N ILE A 78 7.25 21.02 3.65
CA ILE A 78 6.65 19.80 3.10
C ILE A 78 6.32 19.95 1.60
N ASP A 79 5.92 21.14 1.14
CA ASP A 79 5.54 21.35 -0.26
C ASP A 79 6.71 21.15 -1.23
N ILE A 80 7.92 21.53 -0.84
CA ILE A 80 9.13 21.28 -1.63
C ILE A 80 9.39 19.77 -1.70
N THR A 81 9.25 19.07 -0.56
CA THR A 81 9.45 17.62 -0.47
C THR A 81 8.41 16.86 -1.31
N LEU A 82 7.13 17.25 -1.25
CA LEU A 82 6.05 16.68 -2.06
C LEU A 82 6.26 16.95 -3.56
N LYS A 83 6.69 18.15 -3.95
CA LYS A 83 7.03 18.45 -5.36
C LYS A 83 8.16 17.55 -5.86
N LEU A 84 9.18 17.30 -5.04
CA LEU A 84 10.27 16.39 -5.40
C LEU A 84 9.77 14.94 -5.52
N ARG A 85 9.00 14.46 -4.53
CA ARG A 85 8.38 13.13 -4.57
C ARG A 85 7.52 12.94 -5.83
N GLN A 86 6.64 13.90 -6.12
CA GLN A 86 5.79 13.90 -7.32
C GLN A 86 6.62 13.82 -8.61
N ARG A 87 7.72 14.56 -8.73
CA ARG A 87 8.62 14.51 -9.89
C ARG A 87 9.29 13.15 -10.02
N ILE A 88 9.81 12.59 -8.93
CA ILE A 88 10.43 11.26 -8.94
C ILE A 88 9.41 10.21 -9.38
N ILE A 89 8.20 10.22 -8.81
CA ILE A 89 7.13 9.28 -9.16
C ILE A 89 6.77 9.41 -10.65
N LEU A 90 6.51 10.63 -11.11
CA LEU A 90 6.13 10.91 -12.50
C LEU A 90 7.20 10.46 -13.49
N GLU A 91 8.46 10.82 -13.25
CA GLU A 91 9.56 10.46 -14.16
C GLU A 91 9.86 8.96 -14.12
N SER A 92 9.74 8.31 -12.96
CA SER A 92 9.86 6.85 -12.87
C SER A 92 8.81 6.16 -13.74
N VAL A 93 7.54 6.58 -13.63
CA VAL A 93 6.44 6.03 -14.44
C VAL A 93 6.62 6.32 -15.93
N ARG A 94 7.08 7.52 -16.30
CA ARG A 94 7.30 7.94 -17.70
C ARG A 94 8.37 7.11 -18.40
N ASN A 95 9.49 6.89 -17.73
CA ASN A 95 10.65 6.24 -18.31
C ASN A 95 10.52 4.71 -18.26
N LEU A 96 9.99 4.17 -17.17
CA LEU A 96 9.88 2.73 -16.98
C LEU A 96 8.64 2.11 -17.63
N ARG A 97 7.57 2.90 -17.82
CA ARG A 97 6.30 2.48 -18.46
C ARG A 97 5.83 1.10 -17.97
N PRO A 98 5.53 0.95 -16.67
CA PRO A 98 5.19 -0.34 -16.11
C PRO A 98 3.94 -0.92 -16.78
N ASP A 99 3.88 -2.25 -16.91
CA ASP A 99 2.68 -2.96 -17.37
C ASP A 99 1.57 -2.85 -16.31
N ILE A 100 1.95 -2.87 -15.04
CA ILE A 100 1.05 -2.74 -13.89
C ILE A 100 1.59 -1.71 -12.91
N LEU A 101 0.75 -0.77 -12.48
CA LEU A 101 0.99 0.06 -11.30
C LEU A 101 0.07 -0.40 -10.16
N LEU A 102 0.64 -1.00 -9.11
CA LEU A 102 -0.05 -1.37 -7.89
C LEU A 102 0.17 -0.29 -6.82
N VAL A 103 -0.89 0.42 -6.47
CA VAL A 103 -0.89 1.51 -5.48
C VAL A 103 -1.33 0.96 -4.14
N ASP A 104 -0.51 1.05 -3.10
CA ASP A 104 -0.90 0.63 -1.76
C ASP A 104 -1.65 1.73 -1.00
N LYS A 105 -2.88 1.42 -0.58
CA LYS A 105 -3.72 2.12 0.40
C LYS A 105 -4.22 3.53 0.03
N ALA A 106 -3.38 4.37 -0.58
CA ALA A 106 -3.58 5.80 -0.75
C ALA A 106 -3.81 6.14 -2.23
N PRO A 107 -5.08 6.25 -2.71
CA PRO A 107 -5.38 6.29 -4.13
C PRO A 107 -4.78 7.50 -4.87
N ALA A 108 -4.62 8.63 -4.18
CA ALA A 108 -3.98 9.83 -4.73
C ALA A 108 -2.54 10.05 -4.22
N GLY A 109 -2.02 9.14 -3.38
CA GLY A 109 -0.80 9.36 -2.59
C GLY A 109 -0.99 10.44 -1.51
N ILE A 110 0.09 10.77 -0.80
CA ILE A 110 0.06 11.85 0.21
C ILE A 110 -0.15 13.19 -0.49
N ARG A 111 -1.23 13.89 -0.14
CA ARG A 111 -1.61 15.20 -0.71
C ARG A 111 -1.60 15.24 -2.24
N GLY A 112 -2.01 14.15 -2.90
CA GLY A 112 -2.17 14.12 -4.35
C GLY A 112 -0.87 13.92 -5.15
N GLU A 113 0.25 13.58 -4.51
CA GLU A 113 1.55 13.41 -5.19
C GLU A 113 1.56 12.39 -6.33
N LEU A 114 0.60 11.45 -6.32
CA LEU A 114 0.47 10.41 -7.35
C LEU A 114 -0.36 10.87 -8.56
N LEU A 115 -1.18 11.90 -8.41
CA LEU A 115 -2.15 12.33 -9.42
C LEU A 115 -1.52 12.63 -10.80
N PRO A 116 -0.36 13.32 -10.90
CA PRO A 116 0.24 13.56 -12.21
C PRO A 116 0.72 12.29 -12.91
N ALA A 117 1.19 11.30 -12.16
CA ALA A 117 1.60 10.02 -12.72
C ALA A 117 0.38 9.21 -13.20
N LEU A 118 -0.71 9.20 -12.44
CA LEU A 118 -1.97 8.58 -12.86
C LEU A 118 -2.55 9.24 -14.11
N GLN A 119 -2.53 10.57 -14.17
CA GLN A 119 -2.98 11.32 -15.33
C GLN A 119 -2.12 11.03 -16.56
N PHE A 120 -0.80 10.94 -16.37
CA PHE A 120 0.12 10.55 -17.43
C PHE A 120 -0.19 9.13 -17.95
N LEU A 121 -0.33 8.14 -17.06
CA LEU A 121 -0.66 6.78 -17.47
C LEU A 121 -1.97 6.72 -18.24
N LYS A 122 -3.02 7.37 -17.73
CA LYS A 122 -4.34 7.41 -18.38
C LYS A 122 -4.30 8.02 -19.79
N THR A 123 -3.45 9.02 -20.02
CA THR A 123 -3.45 9.78 -21.28
C THR A 123 -2.35 9.38 -22.27
N LYS A 124 -1.22 8.88 -21.78
CA LYS A 124 0.00 8.64 -22.56
C LYS A 124 0.49 7.19 -22.51
N SER A 125 0.03 6.39 -21.55
CA SER A 125 0.36 4.96 -21.44
C SER A 125 -0.87 4.13 -21.08
N PRO A 126 -1.94 4.16 -21.89
CA PRO A 126 -3.24 3.55 -21.55
C PRO A 126 -3.20 2.02 -21.47
N SER A 127 -2.12 1.38 -21.93
CA SER A 127 -1.89 -0.06 -21.75
C SER A 127 -1.54 -0.44 -20.31
N THR A 128 -1.01 0.49 -19.52
CA THR A 128 -0.66 0.24 -18.11
C THR A 128 -1.92 0.00 -17.28
N ARG A 129 -1.97 -1.14 -16.59
CA ARG A 129 -3.06 -1.46 -15.66
C ARG A 129 -2.79 -0.85 -14.30
N ILE A 130 -3.67 0.06 -13.89
CA ILE A 130 -3.60 0.74 -12.59
C ILE A 130 -4.52 0.01 -11.60
N VAL A 131 -3.95 -0.50 -10.51
CA VAL A 131 -4.63 -1.29 -9.48
C VAL A 131 -4.43 -0.63 -8.12
N LEU A 132 -5.48 -0.57 -7.30
CA LEU A 132 -5.41 -0.13 -5.91
C LEU A 132 -5.40 -1.34 -4.99
N GLY A 133 -4.43 -1.45 -4.09
CA GLY A 133 -4.51 -2.30 -2.90
C GLY A 133 -5.25 -1.57 -1.78
N MET A 134 -6.33 -2.15 -1.28
CA MET A 134 -7.21 -1.58 -0.26
C MET A 134 -7.41 -2.58 0.87
N ARG A 135 -7.55 -2.12 2.11
CA ARG A 135 -7.95 -2.98 3.23
C ARG A 135 -9.48 -3.11 3.26
N ASP A 136 -9.99 -4.14 3.93
CA ASP A 136 -11.41 -4.20 4.26
C ASP A 136 -11.83 -3.02 5.13
N ILE A 137 -11.11 -2.77 6.22
CA ILE A 137 -11.37 -1.67 7.14
C ILE A 137 -10.33 -0.57 6.97
N GLU A 138 -10.78 0.60 6.53
CA GLU A 138 -9.96 1.79 6.38
C GLU A 138 -9.98 2.70 7.59
N ASP A 139 -11.18 3.07 8.04
CA ASP A 139 -11.48 3.81 9.27
C ASP A 139 -13.01 3.71 9.51
N HIS A 140 -13.54 4.46 10.47
CA HIS A 140 -14.97 4.61 10.69
C HIS A 140 -15.69 5.04 9.39
N PRO A 141 -16.81 4.39 9.01
CA PRO A 141 -17.55 4.67 7.78
C PRO A 141 -17.78 6.14 7.48
N ASP A 142 -18.34 6.88 8.44
CA ASP A 142 -18.66 8.31 8.27
C ASP A 142 -17.43 9.16 7.95
N HIS A 143 -16.29 8.85 8.58
CA HIS A 143 -15.04 9.56 8.33
C HIS A 143 -14.51 9.26 6.93
N VAL A 144 -14.52 7.99 6.52
CA VAL A 144 -14.05 7.57 5.19
C VAL A 144 -14.91 8.20 4.09
N GLN A 145 -16.24 8.14 4.24
CA GLN A 145 -17.18 8.70 3.26
C GLN A 145 -16.98 10.22 3.12
N ALA A 146 -16.93 10.96 4.24
CA ALA A 146 -16.72 12.40 4.23
C ALA A 146 -15.37 12.80 3.63
N GLU A 147 -14.30 12.09 4.00
CA GLU A 147 -12.95 12.35 3.50
C GLU A 147 -12.87 12.08 2.00
N TRP A 148 -13.34 10.92 1.53
CA TRP A 148 -13.27 10.52 0.12
C TRP A 148 -14.11 11.40 -0.80
N ALA A 149 -15.27 11.87 -0.31
CA ALA A 149 -16.07 12.85 -1.02
C ALA A 149 -15.31 14.18 -1.15
N LYS A 150 -14.73 14.68 -0.06
CA LYS A 150 -13.99 15.95 -0.02
C LYS A 150 -12.70 15.93 -0.85
N SER A 151 -11.97 14.82 -0.83
CA SER A 151 -10.66 14.69 -1.51
C SER A 151 -10.75 14.17 -2.95
N GLY A 152 -11.96 13.92 -3.45
CA GLY A 152 -12.18 13.47 -4.84
C GLY A 152 -11.73 12.04 -5.10
N ILE A 153 -11.71 11.19 -4.08
CA ILE A 153 -11.30 9.79 -4.19
C ILE A 153 -12.33 8.97 -4.95
N LEU A 154 -13.64 9.18 -4.73
CA LEU A 154 -14.67 8.40 -5.44
C LEU A 154 -14.59 8.54 -6.97
N PRO A 155 -14.48 9.76 -7.55
CA PRO A 155 -14.21 9.91 -8.98
C PRO A 155 -12.91 9.25 -9.43
N LEU A 156 -11.85 9.28 -8.61
CA LEU A 156 -10.57 8.66 -8.93
C LEU A 156 -10.69 7.13 -9.01
N LEU A 157 -11.33 6.49 -8.02
CA LEU A 157 -11.62 5.05 -8.03
C LEU A 157 -12.47 4.66 -9.25
N LYS A 158 -13.47 5.47 -9.58
CA LYS A 158 -14.37 5.22 -10.71
C LYS A 158 -13.70 5.40 -12.07
N ASN A 159 -12.86 6.41 -12.25
CA ASN A 159 -12.42 6.85 -13.57
C ASN A 159 -10.96 6.55 -13.90
N THR A 160 -10.15 6.09 -12.93
CA THR A 160 -8.71 5.91 -13.11
C THR A 160 -8.24 4.50 -12.74
N TYR A 161 -8.73 3.94 -11.64
CA TYR A 161 -8.38 2.57 -11.24
C TYR A 161 -9.13 1.53 -12.07
N HIS A 162 -8.42 0.50 -12.53
CA HIS A 162 -8.98 -0.59 -13.31
C HIS A 162 -9.50 -1.72 -12.42
N ALA A 163 -8.80 -1.98 -11.30
CA ALA A 163 -9.18 -2.95 -10.28
C ALA A 163 -8.81 -2.43 -8.89
N ILE A 164 -9.49 -2.97 -7.88
CA ILE A 164 -9.24 -2.74 -6.46
C ILE A 164 -9.03 -4.10 -5.81
N PHE A 165 -7.80 -4.41 -5.41
CA PHE A 165 -7.45 -5.62 -4.67
C PHE A 165 -7.76 -5.40 -3.20
N LEU A 166 -8.70 -6.19 -2.68
CA LEU A 166 -9.15 -6.12 -1.30
C LEU A 166 -8.37 -7.10 -0.44
N TYR A 167 -7.55 -6.56 0.45
CA TYR A 167 -6.80 -7.27 1.47
C TYR A 167 -7.68 -7.45 2.71
N GLY A 168 -8.56 -8.45 2.65
CA GLY A 168 -9.54 -8.71 3.69
C GLY A 168 -10.66 -9.64 3.24
N SER A 169 -11.74 -9.67 4.02
CA SER A 169 -12.90 -10.52 3.75
C SER A 169 -14.20 -9.73 3.76
N ARG A 170 -14.92 -9.73 2.63
CA ARG A 170 -16.24 -9.10 2.52
C ARG A 170 -17.31 -9.78 3.38
N ALA A 171 -17.08 -11.04 3.77
CA ALA A 171 -17.96 -11.74 4.69
C ALA A 171 -17.83 -11.24 6.14
N ILE A 172 -16.71 -10.58 6.47
CA ILE A 172 -16.47 -9.97 7.78
C ILE A 172 -16.80 -8.48 7.72
N TYR A 173 -16.38 -7.80 6.66
CA TYR A 173 -16.60 -6.37 6.47
C TYR A 173 -16.66 -6.04 4.97
N ASP A 174 -17.81 -5.57 4.47
CA ASP A 174 -17.99 -5.22 3.06
C ASP A 174 -17.81 -3.71 2.83
N PRO A 175 -16.64 -3.26 2.32
CA PRO A 175 -16.39 -1.83 2.11
C PRO A 175 -17.31 -1.21 1.06
N VAL A 176 -17.99 -2.01 0.22
CA VAL A 176 -18.96 -1.47 -0.75
C VAL A 176 -20.17 -0.91 -0.03
N GLU A 177 -20.71 -1.66 0.94
CA GLU A 177 -21.88 -1.26 1.71
C GLU A 177 -21.49 -0.19 2.72
N GLU A 178 -20.44 -0.44 3.49
CA GLU A 178 -19.99 0.41 4.59
C GLU A 178 -19.53 1.80 4.12
N TYR A 179 -18.87 1.91 2.97
CA TYR A 179 -18.42 3.20 2.42
C TYR A 179 -19.33 3.75 1.32
N GLY A 180 -20.50 3.15 1.10
CA GLY A 180 -21.48 3.62 0.11
C GLY A 180 -20.91 3.66 -1.31
N LEU A 181 -20.06 2.71 -1.69
CA LEU A 181 -19.40 2.71 -2.99
C LEU A 181 -20.40 2.38 -4.08
N SER A 182 -20.40 3.19 -5.15
CA SER A 182 -21.27 2.93 -6.30
C SER A 182 -21.04 1.53 -6.89
N HIS A 183 -22.07 0.95 -7.51
CA HIS A 183 -21.97 -0.33 -8.24
C HIS A 183 -20.78 -0.39 -9.21
N SER A 184 -20.48 0.73 -9.87
CA SER A 184 -19.35 0.83 -10.81
C SER A 184 -17.97 0.70 -10.15
N ILE A 185 -17.84 1.08 -8.88
CA ILE A 185 -16.62 0.89 -8.08
C ILE A 185 -16.62 -0.54 -7.51
N GLY A 186 -17.76 -1.01 -6.98
CA GLY A 186 -17.90 -2.36 -6.43
C GLY A 186 -17.52 -3.46 -7.42
N LYS A 187 -17.87 -3.32 -8.71
CA LYS A 187 -17.47 -4.26 -9.78
C LYS A 187 -15.96 -4.38 -10.02
N LYS A 188 -15.16 -3.42 -9.54
CA LYS A 188 -13.70 -3.43 -9.67
C LYS A 188 -13.02 -4.16 -8.52
N ILE A 189 -13.76 -4.49 -7.46
CA ILE A 189 -13.20 -5.11 -6.27
C ILE A 189 -12.93 -6.59 -6.53
N VAL A 190 -11.70 -7.01 -6.26
CA VAL A 190 -11.23 -8.39 -6.31
C VAL A 190 -10.78 -8.76 -4.91
N SER A 191 -11.45 -9.75 -4.31
CA SER A 191 -11.10 -10.25 -2.98
C SER A 191 -9.81 -11.07 -3.04
N CYS A 192 -8.79 -10.64 -2.31
CA CYS A 192 -7.49 -11.30 -2.26
C CYS A 192 -7.24 -12.04 -0.93
N GLY A 193 -8.16 -11.92 0.05
CA GLY A 193 -7.93 -12.41 1.40
C GLY A 193 -6.90 -11.58 2.15
N TYR A 194 -6.51 -12.04 3.33
CA TYR A 194 -5.54 -11.33 4.18
C TYR A 194 -4.11 -11.53 3.66
N VAL A 195 -3.36 -10.43 3.56
CA VAL A 195 -1.92 -10.48 3.27
C VAL A 195 -1.19 -10.81 4.56
N GLY A 196 -0.68 -12.04 4.64
CA GLY A 196 0.07 -12.55 5.79
C GLY A 196 1.35 -13.24 5.35
N ARG A 197 2.27 -13.41 6.30
CA ARG A 197 3.48 -14.23 6.09
C ARG A 197 3.11 -15.68 6.24
N HIS A 198 3.75 -16.54 5.45
CA HIS A 198 3.75 -17.97 5.76
C HIS A 198 4.47 -18.15 7.10
N GLN A 199 3.73 -18.51 8.15
CA GLN A 199 4.31 -18.87 9.42
C GLN A 199 4.55 -20.39 9.42
N PRO A 200 5.73 -20.85 9.85
CA PRO A 200 5.94 -22.28 10.01
C PRO A 200 4.93 -22.83 11.01
N GLU A 201 4.25 -23.91 10.66
CA GLU A 201 3.37 -24.62 11.58
C GLU A 201 4.22 -25.27 12.67
N LEU A 202 4.31 -24.59 13.81
CA LEU A 202 4.92 -25.14 15.01
C LEU A 202 3.82 -25.81 15.85
N PRO A 203 4.02 -27.06 16.30
CA PRO A 203 3.09 -27.70 17.22
C PRO A 203 2.89 -26.85 18.47
N ARG A 204 1.64 -26.82 18.95
CA ARG A 204 1.24 -26.05 20.13
C ARG A 204 2.15 -26.38 21.32
N GLU A 205 2.47 -27.65 21.51
CA GLU A 205 3.29 -28.18 22.60
C GLU A 205 4.68 -27.56 22.58
N ARG A 206 5.29 -27.47 21.40
CA ARG A 206 6.63 -26.90 21.21
C ARG A 206 6.67 -25.42 21.53
N ILE A 207 5.65 -24.66 21.14
CA ILE A 207 5.54 -23.22 21.50
C ILE A 207 5.43 -23.07 23.02
N ARG A 208 4.65 -23.94 23.67
CA ARG A 208 4.42 -23.89 25.12
C ARG A 208 5.68 -24.24 25.91
N GLU A 209 6.45 -25.24 25.47
CA GLU A 209 7.77 -25.58 26.03
C GLU A 209 8.75 -24.41 25.88
N GLN A 210 8.82 -23.79 24.70
CA GLN A 210 9.70 -22.64 24.45
C GLN A 210 9.37 -21.44 25.34
N LEU A 211 8.08 -21.19 25.58
CA LEU A 211 7.60 -20.14 26.49
C LEU A 211 7.61 -20.56 27.97
N GLN A 212 8.05 -21.79 28.28
CA GLN A 212 8.13 -22.37 29.63
C GLN A 212 6.82 -22.28 30.42
N LEU A 213 5.68 -22.43 29.72
CA LEU A 213 4.37 -22.25 30.33
C LEU A 213 4.07 -23.36 31.33
N GLN A 214 3.83 -22.97 32.58
CA GLN A 214 3.45 -23.86 33.68
C GLN A 214 1.92 -24.07 33.77
N THR A 215 1.15 -23.45 32.86
CA THR A 215 -0.32 -23.50 32.87
C THR A 215 -0.88 -23.61 31.46
N ASP A 216 -2.08 -24.17 31.32
CA ASP A 216 -2.80 -24.28 30.04
C ASP A 216 -3.37 -22.97 29.51
N ARG A 217 -3.30 -21.89 30.31
CA ARG A 217 -3.76 -20.57 29.93
C ARG A 217 -2.59 -19.69 29.51
N LEU A 218 -2.71 -19.07 28.34
CA LEU A 218 -1.77 -18.10 27.82
C LEU A 218 -2.57 -16.87 27.36
N VAL A 219 -2.16 -15.68 27.81
CA VAL A 219 -2.66 -14.41 27.28
C VAL A 219 -1.50 -13.73 26.58
N LEU A 220 -1.65 -13.51 25.28
CA LEU A 220 -0.70 -12.72 24.50
C LEU A 220 -1.21 -11.27 24.48
N VAL A 221 -0.41 -10.35 25.01
CA VAL A 221 -0.64 -8.91 24.88
C VAL A 221 0.40 -8.38 23.91
N THR A 222 -0.07 -7.84 22.79
CA THR A 222 0.77 -7.11 21.84
C THR A 222 0.23 -5.69 21.70
N PRO A 223 1.03 -4.65 21.95
CA PRO A 223 0.60 -3.27 21.73
C PRO A 223 0.55 -2.91 20.23
N GLY A 224 0.91 -3.84 19.35
CA GLY A 224 1.09 -3.57 17.93
C GLY A 224 2.36 -2.76 17.64
N GLY A 225 2.51 -2.31 16.40
CA GLY A 225 3.70 -1.59 15.91
C GLY A 225 3.98 -1.79 14.42
N GLY A 226 3.29 -2.77 13.81
CA GLY A 226 3.49 -3.20 12.43
C GLY A 226 4.46 -4.36 12.31
#